data_AF-A0A1B7WRX4-F1
#
_entry.id   AF-A0A1B7WRX4-F1
#
_cell.length_a   1.000
_cell.length_b   1.000
_cell.length_c   1.000
_cell.angle_alpha   90.00
_cell.angle_beta   90.00
_cell.angle_gamma   90.00
#
_symmetry.space_group_name_H-M   'P 1'
#
loop_
_entity.id
_entity.type
_entity.pdbx_description
1 polymer ?
#
loop_
_entity_poly.entity_id
_entity_poly.type
_entity_poly.pdbx_seq_one_letter_code
_entity_poly.pdbx_strand_id
1 'polypeptide(L)'
;MNISQYQSNSQDWSDQDWEKLLAELIASGLVSHKEVTSLVLGHLNPPQIGTSIASKENFKNQFPPRKCWEAVRKWHFNQMGRCADCGTRFELQADHIIPKQQLGNNADKLENLTFRCRRCNVIKRPSHTQGGLTDLTAEAALMWLLFTKQPNTYQQFAHLCRNYGMTMADIRFQEAWAMAKWLEREGKYFIDNQSKY
;
A
#
# COMPACT_ATOMS: atom_id res chain seq x y z
N MET A 1 9.88 2.69 -23.50
CA MET A 1 9.03 1.60 -22.99
C MET A 1 7.72 1.68 -23.75
N ASN A 2 7.23 0.59 -24.33
CA ASN A 2 5.98 0.61 -25.07
C ASN A 2 4.85 0.14 -24.14
N ILE A 3 4.20 1.09 -23.47
CA ILE A 3 3.03 0.85 -22.62
C ILE A 3 1.81 1.33 -23.40
N SER A 4 0.73 0.53 -23.38
CA SER A 4 -0.51 0.90 -24.05
C SER A 4 -1.12 2.18 -23.47
N GLN A 5 -1.99 2.85 -24.22
CA GLN A 5 -2.85 3.87 -23.63
C GLN A 5 -3.96 3.21 -22.81
N TYR A 6 -4.13 3.68 -21.58
CA TYR A 6 -5.17 3.22 -20.66
C TYR A 6 -6.14 4.34 -20.30
N GLN A 7 -7.33 3.95 -19.80
CA GLN A 7 -8.32 4.88 -19.24
C GLN A 7 -7.71 5.82 -18.18
N SER A 8 -8.27 7.02 -18.05
CA SER A 8 -7.71 8.11 -17.23
C SER A 8 -7.80 7.88 -15.73
N ASN A 9 -8.68 6.99 -15.25
CA ASN A 9 -8.94 6.74 -13.84
C ASN A 9 -8.75 5.26 -13.50
N SER A 10 -7.99 4.96 -12.45
CA SER A 10 -7.72 3.58 -12.02
C SER A 10 -8.95 2.87 -11.45
N GLN A 11 -9.95 3.62 -10.98
CA GLN A 11 -11.19 3.07 -10.45
C GLN A 11 -12.04 2.36 -11.51
N ASP A 12 -11.86 2.75 -12.77
CA ASP A 12 -12.62 2.22 -13.90
C ASP A 12 -11.92 1.01 -14.55
N TRP A 13 -10.74 0.62 -14.04
CA TRP A 13 -9.96 -0.49 -14.58
C TRP A 13 -10.56 -1.84 -14.19
N SER A 14 -10.68 -2.70 -15.19
CA SER A 14 -10.99 -4.12 -15.00
C SER A 14 -9.74 -4.91 -14.59
N ASP A 15 -9.92 -6.14 -14.10
CA ASP A 15 -8.80 -7.07 -13.86
C ASP A 15 -7.96 -7.30 -15.13
N GLN A 16 -8.57 -7.25 -16.31
CA GLN A 16 -7.87 -7.40 -17.59
C GLN A 16 -6.92 -6.23 -17.88
N ASP A 17 -7.29 -5.01 -17.48
CA ASP A 17 -6.44 -3.82 -17.62
C ASP A 17 -5.20 -3.94 -16.71
N TRP A 18 -5.39 -4.42 -15.49
CA TRP A 18 -4.30 -4.70 -14.54
C TRP A 18 -3.38 -5.81 -15.02
N GLU A 19 -3.93 -6.90 -15.54
CA GLU A 19 -3.15 -8.00 -16.13
C GLU A 19 -2.31 -7.49 -17.31
N LYS A 20 -2.92 -6.70 -18.19
CA LYS A 20 -2.23 -6.13 -19.35
C LYS A 20 -1.08 -5.23 -18.94
N LEU A 21 -1.29 -4.33 -17.97
CA LEU A 21 -0.22 -3.47 -17.46
C LEU A 21 0.92 -4.32 -16.88
N LEU A 22 0.60 -5.34 -16.06
CA LEU A 22 1.62 -6.22 -15.50
C LEU A 22 2.42 -6.94 -16.60
N ALA A 23 1.74 -7.46 -17.62
CA ALA A 23 2.39 -8.11 -18.75
C ALA A 23 3.33 -7.15 -19.51
N GLU A 24 2.93 -5.89 -19.72
CA GLU A 24 3.76 -4.86 -20.35
C GLU A 24 4.97 -4.49 -19.50
N LEU A 25 4.82 -4.35 -18.18
CA LEU A 25 5.93 -4.10 -17.27
C LEU A 25 6.95 -5.25 -17.30
N ILE A 26 6.47 -6.49 -17.34
CA ILE A 26 7.34 -7.68 -17.46
C ILE A 26 8.01 -7.73 -18.83
N ALA A 27 7.27 -7.52 -19.93
CA ALA A 27 7.80 -7.55 -21.28
C ALA A 27 8.85 -6.46 -21.52
N SER A 28 8.72 -5.32 -20.85
CA SER A 28 9.71 -4.24 -20.89
C SER A 28 11.00 -4.52 -20.10
N GLY A 29 11.04 -5.62 -19.35
CA GLY A 29 12.15 -5.99 -18.47
C GLY A 29 12.28 -5.09 -17.23
N LEU A 30 11.20 -4.40 -16.82
CA LEU A 30 11.21 -3.60 -15.60
C LEU A 30 11.18 -4.49 -14.35
N VAL A 31 10.42 -5.58 -14.43
CA VAL A 31 10.28 -6.60 -13.39
C VAL A 31 10.16 -7.97 -14.03
N SER A 32 10.54 -9.01 -13.30
CA SER A 32 10.33 -10.40 -13.70
C SER A 32 9.12 -11.02 -13.00
N HIS A 33 8.57 -12.09 -13.59
CA HIS A 33 7.57 -12.93 -12.93
C HIS A 33 8.01 -13.37 -11.53
N LYS A 34 9.30 -13.68 -11.35
CA LYS A 34 9.85 -14.09 -10.06
C LYS A 34 9.76 -12.95 -9.04
N GLU A 35 10.15 -11.74 -9.41
CA GLU A 35 10.13 -10.58 -8.50
C GLU A 35 8.70 -10.22 -8.09
N VAL A 36 7.77 -10.16 -9.06
CA VAL A 36 6.36 -9.86 -8.80
C VAL A 36 5.73 -10.95 -7.93
N THR A 37 5.96 -12.22 -8.26
CA THR A 37 5.41 -13.34 -7.48
C THR A 37 6.00 -13.36 -6.06
N SER A 38 7.31 -13.11 -5.91
CA SER A 38 7.95 -13.05 -4.59
C SER A 38 7.38 -11.92 -3.73
N LEU A 39 7.14 -10.75 -4.34
CA LEU A 39 6.49 -9.61 -3.69
C LEU A 39 5.08 -10.00 -3.21
N VAL A 40 4.26 -10.58 -4.09
CA VAL A 40 2.90 -11.05 -3.78
C VAL A 40 2.92 -12.06 -2.63
N LEU A 41 3.77 -13.08 -2.70
CA LEU A 41 3.88 -14.10 -1.64
C LEU A 41 4.30 -13.49 -0.30
N GLY A 42 5.25 -12.55 -0.32
CA GLY A 42 5.67 -11.82 0.88
C GLY A 42 4.53 -11.05 1.53
N HIS A 43 3.71 -10.38 0.72
CA HIS A 43 2.57 -9.58 1.22
C HIS A 43 1.31 -10.39 1.54
N LEU A 44 1.21 -11.65 1.10
CA LEU A 44 0.19 -12.62 1.54
C LEU A 44 0.51 -13.23 2.90
N ASN A 45 1.75 -13.11 3.38
CA ASN A 45 2.14 -13.66 4.67
C ASN A 45 1.33 -12.99 5.81
N PRO A 46 0.70 -13.76 6.72
CA PRO A 46 -0.07 -13.21 7.83
C PRO A 46 0.77 -12.28 8.74
N PRO A 47 0.12 -11.33 9.45
CA PRO A 47 0.83 -10.41 10.33
C PRO A 47 1.61 -11.13 11.43
N GLN A 48 2.79 -10.62 11.74
CA GLN A 48 3.61 -11.09 12.86
C GLN A 48 3.04 -10.61 14.20
N ILE A 49 2.06 -11.33 14.72
CA ILE A 49 1.35 -10.94 15.95
C ILE A 49 1.98 -11.46 17.24
N GLY A 50 2.83 -12.49 17.17
CA GLY A 50 3.51 -13.02 18.36
C GLY A 50 4.43 -11.97 18.99
N THR A 51 5.16 -11.24 18.17
CA THR A 51 6.08 -10.19 18.60
C THR A 51 5.44 -8.81 18.73
N SER A 52 4.33 -8.54 18.03
CA SER A 52 3.68 -7.22 18.06
C SER A 52 2.49 -7.10 19.03
N ILE A 53 1.94 -8.24 19.48
CA ILE A 53 0.83 -8.30 20.44
C ILE A 53 1.24 -9.09 21.69
N ALA A 54 1.62 -10.36 21.54
CA ALA A 54 1.84 -11.24 22.70
C ALA A 54 3.07 -10.88 23.56
N SER A 55 3.94 -9.99 23.06
CA SER A 55 5.08 -9.43 23.78
C SER A 55 4.73 -8.21 24.64
N LYS A 56 3.58 -7.55 24.41
CA LYS A 56 3.21 -6.30 25.07
C LYS A 56 2.68 -6.56 26.47
N GLU A 57 3.20 -5.84 27.47
CA GLU A 57 2.81 -6.05 28.87
C GLU A 57 1.31 -5.84 29.12
N ASN A 58 0.68 -4.87 28.45
CA ASN A 58 -0.77 -4.67 28.56
C ASN A 58 -1.58 -5.92 28.20
N PHE A 59 -1.19 -6.63 27.13
CA PHE A 59 -1.84 -7.89 26.75
C PHE A 59 -1.42 -9.01 27.71
N LYS A 60 -0.14 -9.12 28.07
CA LYS A 60 0.35 -10.16 28.97
C LYS A 60 -0.34 -10.15 30.34
N ASN A 61 -0.58 -8.96 30.90
CA ASN A 61 -1.22 -8.77 32.20
C ASN A 61 -2.68 -9.24 32.25
N GLN A 62 -3.31 -9.50 31.10
CA GLN A 62 -4.69 -10.01 31.02
C GLN A 62 -4.77 -11.53 31.08
N PHE A 63 -3.64 -12.23 31.02
CA PHE A 63 -3.59 -13.70 30.98
C PHE A 63 -2.69 -14.26 32.07
N PRO A 64 -2.89 -15.52 32.49
CA PRO A 64 -1.95 -16.20 33.38
C PRO A 64 -0.51 -16.22 32.80
N PRO A 65 0.51 -16.37 33.65
CA PRO A 65 1.90 -16.44 33.20
C PRO A 65 2.09 -17.43 32.05
N ARG A 66 2.77 -16.98 30.99
CA ARG A 66 3.06 -17.76 29.76
C ARG A 66 1.82 -18.20 28.94
N LYS A 67 0.62 -17.66 29.22
CA LYS A 67 -0.61 -17.97 28.47
C LYS A 67 -1.02 -16.93 27.42
N CYS A 68 -0.41 -15.75 27.41
CA CYS A 68 -0.76 -14.69 26.45
C CYS A 68 -0.60 -15.14 24.98
N TRP A 69 0.50 -15.80 24.62
CA TRP A 69 0.68 -16.28 23.24
C TRP A 69 -0.37 -17.31 22.83
N GLU A 70 -0.77 -18.21 23.73
CA GLU A 70 -1.80 -19.20 23.45
C GLU A 70 -3.14 -18.52 23.10
N ALA A 71 -3.55 -17.53 23.89
CA ALA A 71 -4.77 -16.75 23.63
C ALA A 71 -4.68 -15.94 22.33
N VAL A 72 -3.56 -15.24 22.11
CA VAL A 72 -3.29 -14.43 20.92
C VAL A 72 -3.27 -15.29 19.65
N ARG A 73 -2.64 -16.48 19.69
CA ARG A 73 -2.62 -17.43 18.58
C ARG A 73 -4.02 -17.99 18.28
N LYS A 74 -4.80 -18.33 19.32
CA LYS A 74 -6.18 -18.78 19.16
C LYS A 74 -7.03 -17.70 18.48
N TRP A 75 -6.91 -16.45 18.93
CA TRP A 75 -7.55 -15.31 18.28
C TRP A 75 -7.15 -15.19 16.81
N HIS A 76 -5.86 -15.27 16.50
CA HIS A 76 -5.30 -15.17 15.15
C HIS A 76 -5.86 -16.20 14.18
N PHE A 77 -5.88 -17.47 14.60
CA PHE A 77 -6.34 -18.58 13.75
C PHE A 77 -7.85 -18.57 13.52
N ASN A 78 -8.60 -17.91 14.40
CA ASN A 78 -10.04 -17.71 14.22
C ASN A 78 -10.40 -16.51 13.33
N GLN A 79 -9.41 -15.75 12.84
CA GLN A 79 -9.67 -14.65 11.91
C GLN A 79 -9.87 -15.16 10.47
N MET A 80 -10.68 -14.44 9.69
CA MET A 80 -10.93 -14.74 8.26
C MET A 80 -9.69 -14.53 7.36
N GLY A 81 -8.65 -13.87 7.87
CA GLY A 81 -7.45 -13.52 7.12
C GLY A 81 -7.72 -12.53 5.98
N ARG A 82 -8.63 -11.58 6.20
CA ARG A 82 -8.99 -10.50 5.26
C ARG A 82 -9.09 -9.18 6.00
N CYS A 83 -8.85 -8.09 5.30
CA CYS A 83 -9.07 -6.74 5.81
C CYS A 83 -10.56 -6.53 6.10
N ALA A 84 -10.89 -6.03 7.29
CA ALA A 84 -12.26 -5.75 7.71
C ALA A 84 -12.96 -4.73 6.81
N ASP A 85 -12.22 -3.77 6.23
CA ASP A 85 -12.81 -2.68 5.46
C ASP A 85 -12.89 -2.96 3.94
N CYS A 86 -11.84 -3.52 3.32
CA CYS A 86 -11.79 -3.75 1.86
C CYS A 86 -11.66 -5.22 1.42
N GLY A 87 -11.61 -6.17 2.36
CA GLY A 87 -11.58 -7.60 2.04
C GLY A 87 -10.28 -8.17 1.47
N THR A 88 -9.27 -7.33 1.16
CA THR A 88 -7.96 -7.80 0.67
C THR A 88 -7.26 -8.74 1.66
N ARG A 89 -6.38 -9.62 1.15
CA ARG A 89 -5.48 -10.46 1.95
C ARG A 89 -4.07 -9.89 2.06
N PHE A 90 -3.78 -8.82 1.34
CA PHE A 90 -2.45 -8.23 1.31
C PHE A 90 -2.20 -7.29 2.50
N GLU A 91 -0.96 -7.33 3.00
CA GLU A 91 -0.45 -6.39 4.01
C GLU A 91 -1.34 -6.25 5.25
N LEU A 92 -1.90 -7.36 5.71
CA LEU A 92 -2.73 -7.37 6.90
C LEU A 92 -1.91 -7.00 8.14
N GLN A 93 -2.52 -6.18 8.98
CA GLN A 93 -2.01 -5.72 10.26
C GLN A 93 -3.11 -5.95 11.30
N ALA A 94 -2.71 -6.35 12.51
CA ALA A 94 -3.63 -6.32 13.64
C ALA A 94 -3.78 -4.87 14.11
N ASP A 95 -5.01 -4.36 14.03
CA ASP A 95 -5.37 -2.99 14.38
C ASP A 95 -6.49 -2.99 15.41
N HIS A 96 -6.53 -1.93 16.22
CA HIS A 96 -7.60 -1.72 17.18
C HIS A 96 -8.90 -1.31 16.46
N ILE A 97 -10.03 -1.92 16.80
CA ILE A 97 -11.36 -1.52 16.31
C ILE A 97 -11.61 -0.10 16.79
N ILE A 98 -11.62 0.12 18.11
CA ILE A 98 -11.66 1.43 18.74
C ILE A 98 -10.21 1.89 19.01
N PRO A 99 -9.76 3.04 18.46
CA PRO A 99 -8.38 3.47 18.54
C PRO A 99 -7.87 3.70 19.97
N LYS A 100 -6.56 3.50 20.16
CA LYS A 100 -5.88 3.74 21.44
C LYS A 100 -5.98 5.19 21.93
N GLN A 101 -6.13 6.15 21.02
CA GLN A 101 -6.35 7.56 21.35
C GLN A 101 -7.64 7.79 22.13
N GLN A 102 -8.64 6.91 21.95
CA GLN A 102 -9.94 7.02 22.61
C GLN A 102 -9.98 6.20 23.92
N LEU A 103 -9.41 4.99 23.93
CA LEU A 103 -9.51 4.09 25.10
C LEU A 103 -8.26 4.01 25.96
N GLY A 104 -7.15 4.64 25.56
CA GLY A 104 -5.85 4.44 26.19
C GLY A 104 -5.46 2.96 26.22
N ASN A 105 -4.87 2.51 27.33
CA ASN A 105 -4.48 1.09 27.48
C ASN A 105 -5.65 0.10 27.45
N ASN A 106 -6.90 0.56 27.66
CA ASN A 106 -8.07 -0.31 27.54
C ASN A 106 -8.35 -0.76 26.11
N ALA A 107 -7.73 -0.12 25.11
CA ALA A 107 -7.79 -0.58 23.72
C ALA A 107 -7.08 -1.93 23.52
N ASP A 108 -6.05 -2.24 24.33
CA ASP A 108 -5.18 -3.41 24.15
C ASP A 108 -5.87 -4.71 24.59
N LYS A 109 -6.99 -5.07 23.97
CA LYS A 109 -7.79 -6.26 24.27
C LYS A 109 -8.03 -7.06 22.99
N LEU A 110 -8.00 -8.40 23.06
CA LEU A 110 -8.14 -9.24 21.85
C LEU A 110 -9.49 -9.03 21.15
N GLU A 111 -10.55 -8.79 21.91
CA GLU A 111 -11.89 -8.48 21.40
C GLU A 111 -11.97 -7.10 20.71
N ASN A 112 -11.03 -6.20 21.00
CA ASN A 112 -10.91 -4.90 20.34
C ASN A 112 -9.88 -4.94 19.20
N LEU A 113 -9.42 -6.11 18.77
CA LEU A 113 -8.53 -6.25 17.62
C LEU A 113 -9.26 -6.80 16.40
N THR A 114 -8.83 -6.36 15.24
CA THR A 114 -9.25 -6.89 13.93
C THR A 114 -8.08 -6.84 12.95
N PHE A 115 -8.25 -7.44 11.77
CA PHE A 115 -7.30 -7.26 10.67
C PHE A 115 -7.72 -6.13 9.74
N ARG A 116 -6.77 -5.26 9.43
CA ARG A 116 -6.88 -4.26 8.36
C ARG A 116 -5.63 -4.30 7.49
N CYS A 117 -5.77 -4.05 6.20
CA CYS A 117 -4.59 -3.84 5.37
C CYS A 117 -3.93 -2.50 5.75
N ARG A 118 -2.65 -2.36 5.41
CA ARG A 118 -1.88 -1.13 5.64
C ARG A 118 -2.60 0.12 5.15
N ARG A 119 -3.22 0.07 3.96
CA ARG A 119 -3.99 1.19 3.38
C ARG A 119 -5.15 1.60 4.28
N CYS A 120 -6.06 0.67 4.60
CA CYS A 120 -7.23 0.95 5.42
C CYS A 120 -6.87 1.35 6.85
N ASN A 121 -5.78 0.79 7.40
CA ASN A 121 -5.28 1.18 8.71
C ASN A 121 -4.77 2.64 8.74
N VAL A 122 -4.00 3.06 7.72
CA VAL A 122 -3.45 4.42 7.65
C VAL A 122 -4.54 5.49 7.62
N ILE A 123 -5.68 5.23 6.95
CA ILE A 123 -6.80 6.18 6.84
C ILE A 123 -7.39 6.54 8.22
N LYS A 124 -7.33 5.64 9.20
CA LYS A 124 -7.84 5.91 10.55
C LYS A 124 -6.96 6.87 11.36
N ARG A 125 -5.75 7.20 10.87
CA ARG A 125 -4.85 8.11 11.58
C ARG A 125 -5.38 9.54 11.46
N PRO A 126 -5.46 10.32 12.57
CA PRO A 126 -5.92 11.70 12.52
C PRO A 126 -5.13 12.60 11.55
N SER A 127 -3.86 12.27 11.29
CA SER A 127 -3.03 12.99 10.31
C SER A 127 -3.33 12.67 8.85
N HIS A 128 -4.23 11.73 8.57
CA HIS A 128 -4.57 11.26 7.22
C HIS A 128 -6.07 11.46 6.95
N THR A 129 -6.60 12.64 7.28
CA THR A 129 -8.03 13.00 7.10
C THR A 129 -8.52 12.92 5.65
N GLN A 130 -7.60 13.01 4.69
CA GLN A 130 -7.87 12.87 3.25
C GLN A 130 -7.48 11.46 2.74
N GLY A 131 -7.15 10.53 3.64
CA GLY A 131 -6.84 9.16 3.29
C GLY A 131 -8.09 8.44 2.75
N GLY A 132 -7.90 7.60 1.73
CA GLY A 132 -8.99 6.79 1.18
C GLY A 132 -9.82 7.48 0.09
N LEU A 133 -9.50 8.72 -0.27
CA LEU A 133 -10.08 9.39 -1.44
C LEU A 133 -9.65 8.73 -2.76
N THR A 134 -8.48 8.09 -2.76
CA THR A 134 -7.98 7.29 -3.88
C THR A 134 -8.15 5.80 -3.60
N ASP A 135 -8.41 5.04 -4.66
CA ASP A 135 -8.51 3.58 -4.65
C ASP A 135 -7.14 2.92 -4.44
N LEU A 136 -6.08 3.48 -5.04
CA LEU A 136 -4.71 3.02 -4.88
C LEU A 136 -4.03 3.65 -3.64
N THR A 137 -2.97 2.98 -3.15
CA THR A 137 -2.00 3.61 -2.25
C THR A 137 -1.23 4.70 -3.00
N ALA A 138 -0.70 5.69 -2.27
CA ALA A 138 0.04 6.79 -2.90
C ALA A 138 1.23 6.29 -3.75
N GLU A 139 2.00 5.32 -3.24
CA GLU A 139 3.13 4.72 -3.98
C GLU A 139 2.70 4.00 -5.25
N ALA A 140 1.59 3.24 -5.20
CA ALA A 140 1.06 2.55 -6.37
C ALA A 140 0.53 3.55 -7.41
N ALA A 141 -0.21 4.57 -6.97
CA ALA A 141 -0.76 5.59 -7.86
C ALA A 141 0.34 6.45 -8.52
N LEU A 142 1.44 6.74 -7.82
CA LEU A 142 2.58 7.47 -8.39
C LEU A 142 3.17 6.70 -9.59
N MET A 143 3.41 5.41 -9.41
CA MET A 143 3.96 4.56 -10.47
C MET A 143 2.92 4.30 -11.56
N TRP A 144 1.66 4.08 -11.19
CA TRP A 144 0.58 3.90 -12.16
C TRP A 144 0.43 5.12 -13.08
N LEU A 145 0.42 6.34 -12.55
CA LEU A 145 0.39 7.56 -13.35
C LEU A 145 1.63 7.68 -14.24
N LEU A 146 2.82 7.42 -13.70
CA LEU A 146 4.06 7.51 -14.47
C LEU A 146 4.06 6.56 -15.67
N PHE A 147 3.68 5.30 -15.45
CA PHE A 147 3.73 4.27 -16.48
C PHE A 147 2.58 4.37 -17.47
N THR A 148 1.37 4.69 -17.03
CA THR A 148 0.19 4.70 -17.91
C THR A 148 -0.04 6.03 -18.63
N LYS A 149 0.47 7.14 -18.09
CA LYS A 149 0.33 8.48 -18.71
C LYS A 149 1.61 8.96 -19.36
N GLN A 150 2.76 8.36 -19.04
CA GLN A 150 4.08 8.66 -19.61
C GLN A 150 4.36 10.17 -19.81
N PRO A 151 4.16 11.03 -18.77
CA PRO A 151 4.44 12.45 -18.89
C PRO A 151 5.91 12.70 -19.24
N ASN A 152 6.18 13.62 -20.16
CA ASN A 152 7.56 13.92 -20.57
C ASN A 152 8.24 15.00 -19.70
N THR A 153 7.53 15.56 -18.73
CA THR A 153 8.10 16.53 -17.77
C THR A 153 7.65 16.23 -16.35
N TYR A 154 8.49 16.60 -15.37
CA TYR A 154 8.12 16.55 -13.96
C TYR A 154 6.84 17.37 -13.68
N GLN A 155 6.68 18.51 -14.32
CA GLN A 155 5.55 19.41 -14.13
C GLN A 155 4.23 18.74 -14.51
N GLN A 156 4.20 18.05 -15.65
CA GLN A 156 3.05 17.25 -16.05
C GLN A 156 2.79 16.10 -15.07
N PHE A 157 3.84 15.39 -14.64
CA PHE A 157 3.71 14.31 -13.65
C PHE A 157 3.11 14.81 -12.33
N ALA A 158 3.61 15.92 -11.79
CA ALA A 158 3.09 16.54 -10.58
C ALA A 158 1.62 16.98 -10.76
N HIS A 159 1.26 17.55 -11.92
CA HIS A 159 -0.12 17.93 -12.21
C HIS A 159 -1.05 16.72 -12.25
N LEU A 160 -0.63 15.62 -12.89
CA LEU A 160 -1.37 14.35 -12.90
C LEU A 160 -1.59 13.82 -11.48
N CYS A 161 -0.57 13.86 -10.62
CA CYS A 161 -0.68 13.43 -9.23
C CYS A 161 -1.73 14.25 -8.45
N ARG A 162 -1.71 15.58 -8.60
CA ARG A 162 -2.70 16.46 -7.97
C ARG A 162 -4.11 16.19 -8.47
N ASN A 163 -4.29 16.03 -9.77
CA ASN A 163 -5.60 15.73 -10.37
C ASN A 163 -6.14 14.36 -9.94
N TYR A 164 -5.26 13.38 -9.68
CA TYR A 164 -5.63 12.09 -9.13
C TYR A 164 -6.10 12.17 -7.66
N GLY A 165 -5.90 13.31 -6.97
CA GLY A 165 -6.33 13.52 -5.59
C GLY A 165 -5.22 13.39 -4.55
N MET A 166 -3.95 13.36 -4.97
CA MET A 166 -2.82 13.29 -4.05
C MET A 166 -2.56 14.63 -3.35
N THR A 167 -2.58 14.61 -2.01
CA THR A 167 -2.44 15.81 -1.16
C THR A 167 -1.09 15.92 -0.43
N MET A 168 -0.20 14.94 -0.55
CA MET A 168 1.12 14.98 0.11
C MET A 168 2.03 16.07 -0.48
N ALA A 169 3.14 16.35 0.21
CA ALA A 169 4.13 17.34 -0.21
C ALA A 169 4.76 16.98 -1.57
N ASP A 170 5.05 18.00 -2.39
CA ASP A 170 5.64 17.85 -3.73
C ASP A 170 6.97 17.08 -3.73
N ILE A 171 7.69 17.09 -2.61
CA ILE A 171 8.92 16.30 -2.45
C ILE A 171 8.68 14.82 -2.77
N ARG A 172 7.50 14.26 -2.43
CA ARG A 172 7.15 12.87 -2.77
C ARG A 172 7.03 12.65 -4.27
N PHE A 173 6.56 13.64 -5.02
CA PHE A 173 6.49 13.56 -6.48
C PHE A 173 7.89 13.66 -7.10
N GLN A 174 8.76 14.48 -6.52
CA GLN A 174 10.16 14.58 -6.95
C GLN A 174 10.91 13.27 -6.71
N GLU A 175 10.71 12.64 -5.54
CA GLU A 175 11.25 11.31 -5.22
C GLU A 175 10.75 10.26 -6.23
N ALA A 176 9.45 10.25 -6.53
CA ALA A 176 8.89 9.32 -7.51
C ALA A 176 9.39 9.56 -8.94
N TRP A 177 9.68 10.81 -9.31
CA TRP A 177 10.26 11.17 -10.61
C TRP A 177 11.65 10.56 -10.85
N ALA A 178 12.33 10.11 -9.79
CA ALA A 178 13.59 9.37 -9.93
C ALA A 178 13.45 8.13 -10.83
N MET A 179 12.29 7.45 -10.82
CA MET A 179 12.04 6.31 -11.70
C MET A 179 12.12 6.70 -13.19
N ALA A 180 11.54 7.84 -13.57
CA ALA A 180 11.64 8.35 -14.94
C ALA A 180 13.11 8.61 -15.32
N LYS A 181 13.88 9.20 -14.40
CA LYS A 181 15.31 9.48 -14.60
C LYS A 181 16.16 8.22 -14.73
N TRP A 182 15.86 7.18 -13.97
CA TRP A 182 16.57 5.91 -14.10
C TRP A 182 16.28 5.26 -15.45
N LEU A 183 15.02 5.27 -15.88
CA LEU A 183 14.62 4.71 -17.16
C LEU A 183 15.11 5.53 -18.36
N GLU A 184 15.22 6.84 -18.23
CA GLU A 184 15.83 7.71 -19.25
C GLU A 184 17.29 7.30 -19.53
N ARG A 185 18.07 7.02 -18.47
CA ARG A 185 19.46 6.55 -18.61
C ARG A 185 19.57 5.20 -19.32
N GLU A 186 18.52 4.39 -19.28
CA GLU A 186 18.41 3.12 -20.00
C GLU A 186 17.79 3.28 -21.40
N GLY A 187 17.49 4.51 -21.84
CA GLY A 187 16.78 4.75 -23.10
C GLY A 187 15.33 4.25 -23.10
N LYS A 188 14.77 3.95 -21.93
CA LYS A 188 13.41 3.41 -21.77
C LYS A 188 12.36 4.49 -21.51
N TYR A 189 12.76 5.72 -21.25
CA TYR A 189 11.86 6.85 -20.98
C TYR A 189 12.41 8.12 -21.64
N PHE A 190 11.52 9.00 -22.08
CA PHE A 190 11.89 10.30 -22.66
C PHE A 190 11.51 11.41 -21.68
N ILE A 191 12.48 12.27 -21.35
CA ILE A 191 12.25 13.49 -20.58
C ILE A 191 12.57 14.68 -21.46
N ASP A 192 11.62 15.60 -21.58
CA ASP A 192 11.77 16.83 -22.33
C ASP A 192 12.79 17.76 -21.64
N ASN A 193 13.57 18.49 -22.44
CA ASN A 193 14.56 19.45 -21.96
C ASN A 193 13.96 20.58 -21.12
N GLN A 194 12.65 20.83 -21.21
CA GLN A 194 11.91 21.79 -20.38
C GLN A 194 11.47 21.22 -19.02
N SER A 195 11.72 19.93 -18.76
CA SER A 195 11.49 19.33 -17.45
C SER A 195 12.34 20.04 -16.41
N LYS A 196 11.74 20.41 -15.27
CA LYS A 196 12.46 21.07 -14.16
C LYS A 196 13.62 20.20 -13.64
N TYR A 197 13.47 18.88 -13.71
CA TYR A 197 14.43 17.89 -13.27
C TYR A 197 14.76 16.92 -14.39
#